data_AF-I4I1C6-F1
#
_entry.id   AF-I4I1C6-F1
#
_cell.length_a   1.000
_cell.length_b   1.000
_cell.length_c   1.000
_cell.angle_alpha   90.00
_cell.angle_beta   90.00
_cell.angle_gamma   90.00
#
_symmetry.space_group_name_H-M   'P 1'
#
loop_
_entity.id
_entity.type
_entity.pdbx_description
1 polymer ?
#
loop_
_entity_poly.entity_id
_entity_poly.type
_entity_poly.pdbx_seq_one_letter_code
_entity_poly.pdbx_strand_id
1 'polypeptide(L)'
;MNTASIVSKVWSFCNTLRDDGVSYGDYLEQLTYLLFLKMADEYAKPPYNRKIGIPFEYDWQSLRSKRGADLEAHYLGILRELGQKKAY
;
A
#
# COMPACT_ATOMS: atom_id res chain seq x y z
N MET A 1 -6.87 -15.07 -12.93
CA MET A 1 -6.72 -15.16 -11.46
C MET A 1 -8.11 -15.03 -10.85
N ASN A 2 -8.50 -15.95 -9.96
CA ASN A 2 -9.82 -15.98 -9.35
C ASN A 2 -9.83 -15.06 -8.11
N THR A 3 -10.83 -14.18 -7.99
CA THR A 3 -11.01 -13.24 -6.85
C THR A 3 -10.98 -13.96 -5.51
N ALA A 4 -11.51 -15.19 -5.45
CA ALA A 4 -11.48 -16.03 -4.25
C ALA A 4 -10.04 -16.31 -3.75
N SER A 5 -9.09 -16.50 -4.67
CA SER A 5 -7.69 -16.78 -4.32
C SER A 5 -6.97 -15.56 -3.73
N ILE A 6 -7.34 -14.35 -4.14
CA ILE A 6 -6.81 -13.09 -3.59
C ILE A 6 -7.37 -12.88 -2.18
N VAL A 7 -8.68 -13.09 -2.01
CA VAL A 7 -9.36 -13.02 -0.72
C VAL A 7 -8.75 -14.01 0.27
N SER A 8 -8.52 -15.27 -0.12
CA SER A 8 -7.86 -16.26 0.75
C SER A 8 -6.45 -15.84 1.19
N LYS A 9 -5.66 -15.22 0.31
CA LYS A 9 -4.32 -14.72 0.67
C LYS A 9 -4.41 -13.57 1.67
N VAL A 10 -5.31 -12.62 1.45
CA VAL A 10 -5.55 -11.51 2.38
C VAL A 10 -5.95 -12.03 3.75
N TRP A 11 -6.89 -12.98 3.81
CA TRP A 11 -7.32 -13.62 5.07
C TRP A 11 -6.20 -14.40 5.77
N SER A 12 -5.33 -15.07 5.02
CA SER A 12 -4.15 -15.76 5.58
C SER A 12 -3.20 -14.79 6.29
N PHE A 13 -3.00 -13.59 5.74
CA PHE A 13 -2.20 -12.55 6.39
C PHE A 13 -2.91 -11.93 7.61
N CYS A 14 -4.24 -11.73 7.54
CA CYS A 14 -5.04 -11.27 8.69
C CYS A 14 -4.87 -12.19 9.91
N ASN A 15 -4.87 -13.51 9.70
CA ASN A 15 -4.73 -14.48 10.79
C ASN A 15 -3.36 -14.37 11.48
N THR A 16 -2.28 -14.17 10.71
CA THR A 16 -0.92 -14.05 11.28
C THR A 16 -0.77 -12.80 12.15
N LEU A 17 -1.39 -11.68 11.74
CA LEU A 17 -1.26 -10.39 12.44
C LEU A 17 -2.26 -10.20 13.59
N ARG A 18 -3.37 -10.93 13.58
CA ARG A 18 -4.28 -11.03 14.73
C ARG A 18 -3.55 -11.63 15.93
N ASP A 19 -2.72 -12.64 15.68
CA ASP A 19 -1.92 -13.28 16.73
C ASP A 19 -0.88 -12.32 17.34
N ASP A 20 -0.48 -11.28 16.60
CA ASP A 20 0.38 -10.18 17.04
C ASP A 20 -0.38 -8.99 17.67
N GLY A 21 -1.70 -9.08 17.85
CA GLY A 21 -2.51 -8.10 18.59
C GLY A 21 -3.03 -6.90 17.79
N VAL A 22 -2.94 -6.90 16.46
CA VAL A 22 -3.43 -5.81 15.61
C VAL A 22 -4.97 -5.89 15.45
N SER A 23 -5.66 -4.76 15.61
CA SER A 23 -7.10 -4.67 15.36
C SER A 23 -7.42 -4.88 13.88
N TYR A 24 -8.46 -5.67 13.59
CA TYR A 24 -8.90 -5.94 12.21
C TYR A 24 -9.18 -4.67 11.39
N GLY A 25 -9.68 -3.61 12.04
CA GLY A 25 -9.96 -2.33 11.38
C GLY A 25 -8.69 -1.64 10.90
N ASP A 26 -7.70 -1.50 11.80
CA ASP A 26 -6.42 -0.83 11.52
C ASP A 26 -5.64 -1.59 10.44
N TYR A 27 -5.66 -2.93 10.49
CA TYR A 27 -5.02 -3.75 9.46
C TYR A 27 -5.64 -3.55 8.08
N LEU A 28 -6.98 -3.58 7.99
CA LEU A 28 -7.68 -3.37 6.72
C LEU A 28 -7.35 -2.01 6.13
N GLU A 29 -7.30 -0.98 6.97
CA GLU A 29 -6.92 0.38 6.56
C GLU A 29 -5.51 0.39 5.94
N GLN A 30 -4.50 -0.17 6.63
CA GLN A 30 -3.14 -0.21 6.10
C GLN A 30 -3.04 -1.02 4.81
N LEU A 31 -3.74 -2.16 4.73
CA LEU A 31 -3.79 -2.96 3.52
C LEU A 31 -4.41 -2.18 2.35
N THR A 32 -5.47 -1.42 2.62
CA THR A 32 -6.13 -0.57 1.63
C THR A 32 -5.17 0.50 1.11
N TYR A 33 -4.40 1.17 1.97
CA TYR A 33 -3.39 2.15 1.53
C TYR A 33 -2.31 1.53 0.65
N LEU A 34 -1.76 0.38 1.05
CA LEU A 34 -0.77 -0.34 0.26
C LEU A 34 -1.33 -0.79 -1.10
N LEU A 35 -2.59 -1.23 -1.13
CA LEU A 35 -3.26 -1.62 -2.37
C LEU A 35 -3.43 -0.41 -3.31
N PHE A 36 -3.87 0.74 -2.80
CA PHE A 36 -3.97 1.97 -3.61
C PHE A 36 -2.63 2.39 -4.18
N LEU A 37 -1.57 2.38 -3.37
CA LEU A 37 -0.23 2.73 -3.83
C LEU A 37 0.26 1.75 -4.91
N LYS A 38 0.01 0.45 -4.74
CA LYS A 38 0.34 -0.58 -5.74
C LYS A 38 -0.45 -0.42 -7.03
N MET A 39 -1.74 -0.11 -6.94
CA MET A 39 -2.60 0.14 -8.10
C MET A 39 -2.15 1.38 -8.87
N ALA A 40 -1.79 2.47 -8.17
CA ALA A 40 -1.23 3.65 -8.79
C ALA A 40 0.03 3.33 -9.62
N ASP A 41 0.93 2.50 -9.07
CA ASP A 41 2.13 2.03 -9.77
C ASP A 41 1.81 1.14 -10.99
N GLU A 42 0.79 0.27 -10.91
CA GLU A 42 0.34 -0.52 -12.09
C GLU A 42 -0.26 0.38 -13.17
N TYR A 43 -1.09 1.36 -12.80
CA TYR A 43 -1.70 2.28 -13.76
C TYR A 43 -0.70 3.24 -14.41
N ALA A 44 0.41 3.56 -13.72
CA ALA A 44 1.49 4.36 -14.29
C ALA A 44 2.31 3.59 -15.34
N LYS A 45 2.18 2.26 -15.40
CA LYS A 45 2.93 1.38 -16.31
C LYS A 45 2.09 0.95 -17.52
N PRO A 46 2.73 0.36 -18.55
CA PRO A 46 2.00 -0.28 -19.63
C PRO A 46 1.02 -1.35 -19.11
N PRO A 47 -0.18 -1.47 -19.69
CA PRO A 47 -0.66 -0.79 -20.91
C PRO A 47 -1.26 0.61 -20.67
N TYR A 48 -1.49 1.01 -19.40
CA TYR A 48 -2.31 2.18 -19.09
C TYR A 48 -1.56 3.52 -19.17
N ASN A 49 -0.29 3.56 -18.75
CA ASN A 49 0.60 4.73 -18.81
C ASN A 49 -0.05 6.03 -18.29
N ARG A 50 -0.86 5.94 -17.23
CA ARG A 50 -1.60 7.08 -16.66
C ARG A 50 -0.68 7.95 -15.81
N LYS A 51 -0.86 9.27 -15.90
CA LYS A 51 -0.23 10.22 -14.97
C LYS A 51 -1.01 10.28 -13.66
N ILE A 52 -0.58 9.50 -12.66
CA ILE A 52 -1.27 9.40 -11.36
C ILE A 52 -0.91 10.55 -10.41
N GLY A 53 0.20 11.27 -10.65
CA GLY A 53 0.56 12.47 -9.87
C GLY A 53 1.14 12.18 -8.48
N ILE A 54 1.59 10.95 -8.24
CA ILE A 54 2.39 10.56 -7.07
C ILE A 54 3.86 10.88 -7.35
N PRO A 55 4.55 11.66 -6.50
CA PRO A 55 5.99 11.90 -6.61
C PRO A 55 6.80 10.61 -6.50
N PHE A 56 7.93 10.52 -7.22
CA PHE A 56 8.79 9.31 -7.22
C PHE A 56 9.29 8.94 -5.80
N GLU A 57 9.53 9.94 -4.96
CA GLU A 57 9.98 9.76 -3.58
C GLU A 57 8.94 9.09 -2.67
N TYR A 58 7.67 9.11 -3.08
CA TYR A 58 6.55 8.53 -2.33
C TYR A 58 5.81 7.43 -3.10
N ASP A 59 6.39 6.89 -4.17
CA ASP A 59 5.76 5.86 -4.99
C ASP A 59 5.98 4.43 -4.44
N TRP A 60 5.35 3.44 -5.08
CA TRP A 60 5.50 2.05 -4.69
C TRP A 60 6.93 1.52 -4.78
N GLN A 61 7.74 2.00 -5.73
CA GLN A 61 9.11 1.54 -5.90
C GLN A 61 10.00 2.07 -4.77
N SER A 62 9.81 3.33 -4.37
CA SER A 62 10.49 3.95 -3.23
C SER A 62 10.25 3.13 -1.96
N LEU A 63 9.00 2.72 -1.70
CA LEU A 63 8.63 1.89 -0.56
C LEU A 63 9.28 0.50 -0.63
N ARG A 64 9.16 -0.18 -1.78
CA ARG A 64 9.70 -1.52 -1.98
C ARG A 64 11.24 -1.58 -1.88
N SER A 65 11.93 -0.45 -2.02
CA SER A 65 13.39 -0.38 -1.86
C SER A 65 13.87 -0.42 -0.41
N LYS A 66 12.99 -0.19 0.59
CA LYS A 66 13.33 -0.07 2.01
C LYS A 66 13.06 -1.34 2.82
N ARG A 67 13.70 -1.50 3.98
CA ARG A 67 13.54 -2.65 4.90
C ARG A 67 13.62 -2.18 6.36
N GLY A 68 13.09 -2.98 7.29
CA GLY A 68 13.19 -2.73 8.72
C GLY A 68 12.62 -1.36 9.14
N ALA A 69 13.28 -0.69 10.07
CA ALA A 69 12.86 0.62 10.57
C ALA A 69 12.77 1.69 9.47
N ASP A 70 13.65 1.64 8.46
CA ASP A 70 13.61 2.57 7.33
C ASP A 70 12.34 2.40 6.49
N LEU A 71 11.82 1.17 6.38
CA LEU A 71 10.57 0.90 5.67
C LEU A 71 9.39 1.53 6.41
N GLU A 72 9.34 1.35 7.73
CA GLU A 72 8.28 1.90 8.56
C GLU A 72 8.27 3.43 8.53
N ALA A 73 9.44 4.05 8.75
CA ALA A 73 9.57 5.50 8.69
C ALA A 73 9.20 6.06 7.31
N HIS A 74 9.63 5.40 6.23
CA HIS A 74 9.29 5.81 4.86
C HIS A 74 7.79 5.66 4.58
N TYR A 75 7.19 4.55 5.00
CA TYR A 75 5.76 4.30 4.83
C TYR A 75 4.91 5.37 5.52
N LEU A 76 5.23 5.73 6.77
CA LEU A 76 4.57 6.81 7.49
C LEU A 76 4.76 8.17 6.80
N GLY A 77 5.95 8.42 6.23
CA GLY A 77 6.22 9.59 5.39
C GLY A 77 5.31 9.66 4.16
N ILE A 78 5.17 8.55 3.43
CA ILE A 78 4.27 8.46 2.27
C ILE A 78 2.83 8.80 2.65
N LEU A 79 2.29 8.16 3.70
CA LEU A 79 0.92 8.41 4.15
C LEU A 79 0.70 9.87 4.52
N ARG A 80 1.66 10.45 5.24
CA ARG A 80 1.61 11.85 5.65
C ARG A 80 1.61 12.81 4.46
N GLU A 81 2.47 12.60 3.47
CA GLU A 81 2.60 13.51 2.33
C GLU A 81 1.44 13.36 1.34
N LEU A 82 1.03 12.13 1.07
CA LEU A 82 -0.12 11.88 0.19
C LEU A 82 -1.45 12.27 0.85
N GLY A 83 -1.57 12.15 2.17
CA GLY A 83 -2.76 12.56 2.93
C GLY A 83 -2.92 14.08 3.08
N GLN A 84 -1.84 14.85 3.00
CA GLN A 84 -1.89 16.33 3.02
C GLN A 84 -2.31 16.93 1.67
N LYS A 85 -2.24 16.16 0.59
CA LYS A 85 -2.58 16.63 -0.75
C LYS A 85 -4.11 16.64 -0.89
N LYS A 86 -4.72 17.83 -0.93
CA LYS A 86 -6.17 17.97 -1.20
C LYS A 86 -6.52 17.26 -2.51
N ALA A 87 -7.51 16.37 -2.46
CA ALA A 87 -8.19 15.89 -3.65
C ALA A 87 -8.80 17.11 -4.36
N TYR A 88 -8.34 17.40 -5.58
CA TYR A 88 -8.91 18.44 -6.43
C TYR A 88 -10.19 17.94 -7.10
#